data_AF-A0A834DLP6-F1
#
_entry.id   AF-A0A834DLP6-F1
#
_cell.length_a   1.000
_cell.length_b   1.000
_cell.length_c   1.000
_cell.angle_alpha   90.00
_cell.angle_beta   90.00
_cell.angle_gamma   90.00
#
_symmetry.space_group_name_H-M   'P 1'
#
loop_
_entity.id
_entity.type
_entity.pdbx_description
1 polymer ?
#
loop_
_entity_poly.entity_id
_entity_poly.type
_entity_poly.pdbx_seq_one_letter_code
_entity_poly.pdbx_strand_id
1 'polypeptide(L)'
;MKLGDGLFLQCCEEVAELYPKIKFETMIIDNCCMQLVQNPYQFDVLVMPNLYGNIIDNLAAGLVGGAGVVPGESYSAEYAVFEMGARHPFAQAVGRNIANPTAMLLSASNMLKHLK
;
A
#
# COMPACT_ATOMS: atom_id res chain seq x y z
N MET A 1 -4.51 -11.13 -16.81
CA MET A 1 -5.63 -10.87 -17.76
C MET A 1 -5.13 -9.98 -18.89
N LYS A 2 -5.10 -10.46 -20.15
CA LYS A 2 -4.36 -9.78 -21.23
C LYS A 2 -4.86 -8.36 -21.57
N LEU A 3 -6.17 -8.12 -21.53
CA LEU A 3 -6.73 -6.81 -21.89
C LEU A 3 -6.76 -5.84 -20.70
N GLY A 4 -7.27 -6.28 -19.55
CA GLY A 4 -7.40 -5.42 -18.36
C GLY A 4 -6.04 -5.03 -17.76
N ASP A 5 -5.21 -6.02 -17.41
CA ASP A 5 -3.88 -5.74 -16.86
C ASP A 5 -2.95 -5.15 -17.93
N GLY A 6 -3.15 -5.51 -19.20
CA GLY A 6 -2.41 -4.94 -20.33
C GLY A 6 -2.65 -3.44 -20.48
N LEU A 7 -3.92 -3.00 -20.38
CA LEU A 7 -4.25 -1.57 -20.40
C LEU A 7 -3.63 -0.83 -19.21
N PHE A 8 -3.72 -1.41 -18.00
CA PHE A 8 -3.10 -0.82 -16.81
C PHE A 8 -1.59 -0.62 -17.00
N LEU A 9 -0.91 -1.64 -17.53
CA LEU A 9 0.53 -1.58 -17.77
C LEU A 9 0.88 -0.55 -18.83
N GLN A 10 0.14 -0.50 -19.94
CA GLN A 10 0.35 0.48 -21.00
C GLN A 10 0.22 1.92 -20.47
N CYS A 11 -0.80 2.21 -19.64
CA CYS A 11 -0.94 3.54 -19.03
C CYS A 11 0.25 3.88 -18.11
N CYS A 12 0.81 2.89 -17.39
CA CYS A 12 1.99 3.10 -16.55
C CYS A 12 3.23 3.38 -17.41
N GLU A 13 3.41 2.67 -18.52
CA GLU A 13 4.49 2.91 -19.49
C GLU A 13 4.41 4.32 -20.10
N GLU A 14 3.22 4.74 -20.56
CA GLU A 14 2.98 6.08 -21.10
C GLU A 14 3.31 7.19 -20.10
N VAL A 15 2.95 7.01 -18.82
CA VAL A 15 3.31 7.97 -17.76
C VAL A 15 4.80 7.92 -17.45
N ALA A 16 5.44 6.76 -17.47
CA ALA A 16 6.88 6.62 -17.19
C ALA A 16 7.75 7.39 -18.19
N GLU A 17 7.33 7.50 -19.46
CA GLU A 17 8.01 8.31 -20.48
C GLU A 17 8.09 9.80 -20.08
N LEU A 18 7.09 10.30 -19.34
CA LEU A 18 7.07 11.68 -18.85
C LEU A 18 8.04 11.91 -17.67
N TYR A 19 8.54 10.84 -17.04
CA TYR A 19 9.42 10.89 -15.86
C TYR A 19 10.70 10.07 -16.05
N PRO A 20 11.58 10.40 -17.03
CA PRO A 20 12.74 9.58 -17.41
C PRO A 20 13.83 9.44 -16.34
N LYS A 21 13.74 10.22 -15.25
CA LYS A 21 14.65 10.13 -14.10
C LYS A 21 14.25 9.03 -13.11
N ILE A 22 13.03 8.53 -13.19
CA ILE A 22 12.51 7.46 -12.35
C ILE A 22 12.63 6.16 -13.13
N LYS A 23 13.33 5.18 -12.56
CA LYS A 23 13.45 3.85 -13.18
C LYS A 23 12.09 3.16 -13.14
N PHE A 24 11.57 2.79 -14.30
CA PHE A 24 10.34 2.02 -14.43
C PHE A 24 10.65 0.55 -14.70
N GLU A 25 10.07 -0.34 -13.92
CA GLU A 25 10.18 -1.80 -14.06
C GLU A 25 8.81 -2.44 -13.87
N THR A 26 8.63 -3.64 -14.43
CA THR A 26 7.39 -4.38 -14.38
C THR A 26 7.64 -5.77 -13.81
N MET A 27 6.66 -6.30 -13.07
CA MET A 27 6.76 -7.62 -12.47
C MET A 27 5.37 -8.25 -12.39
N ILE A 28 5.27 -9.55 -12.67
CA ILE A 28 4.02 -10.29 -12.48
C ILE A 28 3.79 -10.48 -10.97
N ILE A 29 2.53 -10.38 -10.55
CA ILE A 29 2.14 -10.34 -9.14
C ILE A 29 2.60 -11.57 -8.33
N ASP A 30 2.64 -12.75 -8.95
CA ASP A 30 3.12 -13.98 -8.32
C ASP A 30 4.61 -13.89 -7.95
N ASN A 31 5.45 -13.45 -8.88
CA ASN A 31 6.87 -13.23 -8.65
C ASN A 31 7.09 -12.06 -7.67
N CYS A 32 6.27 -11.01 -7.74
CA CYS A 32 6.33 -9.90 -6.79
C CYS A 32 6.13 -10.37 -5.35
N CYS A 33 5.12 -11.21 -5.09
CA CYS A 33 4.91 -11.83 -3.78
C CYS A 33 6.11 -12.66 -3.32
N MET A 34 6.70 -13.48 -4.21
CA MET A 34 7.88 -14.27 -3.89
C MET A 34 9.08 -13.38 -3.53
N GLN A 35 9.32 -12.34 -4.33
CA GLN A 35 10.43 -11.41 -4.15
C GLN A 35 10.28 -10.56 -2.89
N LEU A 36 9.07 -10.16 -2.51
CA LEU A 36 8.82 -9.44 -1.26
C LEU A 36 9.19 -10.25 -0.02
N VAL A 37 8.95 -11.56 -0.05
CA VAL A 37 9.34 -12.43 1.07
C VAL A 37 10.83 -12.75 1.04
N GLN A 38 11.43 -12.89 -0.14
CA GLN A 38 12.86 -13.24 -0.30
C GLN A 38 13.81 -12.07 -0.04
N ASN A 39 13.53 -10.91 -0.64
CA ASN A 39 14.35 -9.71 -0.52
C ASN A 39 13.47 -8.46 -0.73
N PRO A 40 12.75 -7.98 0.31
CA PRO A 40 11.87 -6.81 0.18
C PRO A 40 12.60 -5.50 -0.11
N TYR A 41 13.90 -5.40 0.23
CA TYR A 41 14.70 -4.19 0.07
C TYR A 41 15.00 -3.81 -1.38
N GLN A 42 14.66 -4.66 -2.34
CA GLN A 42 14.79 -4.34 -3.77
C GLN A 42 13.70 -3.39 -4.26
N PHE A 43 12.59 -3.26 -3.52
CA PHE A 43 11.45 -2.44 -3.91
C PHE A 43 11.55 -1.04 -3.32
N ASP A 44 11.14 -0.05 -4.13
CA ASP A 44 11.03 1.35 -3.73
C ASP A 44 9.55 1.75 -3.73
N VAL A 45 8.98 1.99 -4.92
CA VAL A 45 7.56 2.32 -5.11
C VAL A 45 6.89 1.22 -5.91
N LEU A 46 5.72 0.77 -5.43
CA LEU A 46 4.89 -0.22 -6.11
C LEU A 46 3.54 0.39 -6.48
N VAL A 47 3.18 0.31 -7.76
CA VAL A 47 1.88 0.75 -8.29
C VAL A 47 1.16 -0.45 -8.91
N MET A 48 -0.10 -0.65 -8.55
CA MET A 48 -0.88 -1.81 -8.98
C MET A 48 -2.39 -1.56 -8.89
N PRO A 49 -3.22 -2.31 -9.64
CA PRO A 49 -4.67 -2.23 -9.50
C PRO A 49 -5.14 -2.77 -8.14
N ASN A 50 -6.38 -2.39 -7.79
CA ASN A 50 -6.99 -2.57 -6.47
C ASN A 50 -6.77 -3.96 -5.84
N LEU A 51 -7.08 -5.04 -6.57
CA LEU A 51 -6.95 -6.40 -6.04
C LEU A 51 -5.52 -6.75 -5.64
N TYR A 52 -4.54 -6.43 -6.49
CA TYR A 52 -3.14 -6.71 -6.21
C TYR A 52 -2.64 -5.84 -5.06
N GLY A 53 -3.10 -4.58 -4.99
CA GLY A 53 -2.80 -3.65 -3.89
C GLY A 53 -3.19 -4.24 -2.54
N ASN A 54 -4.41 -4.78 -2.44
CA ASN A 54 -4.87 -5.38 -1.19
C ASN A 54 -4.04 -6.61 -0.76
N ILE A 55 -3.57 -7.42 -1.71
CA ILE A 55 -2.72 -8.59 -1.42
C ILE A 55 -1.34 -8.13 -0.92
N ILE A 56 -0.72 -7.20 -1.65
CA ILE A 56 0.61 -6.70 -1.33
C ILE A 56 0.61 -5.89 -0.03
N ASP A 57 -0.41 -5.08 0.23
CA ASP A 57 -0.54 -4.33 1.49
C ASP A 57 -0.56 -5.26 2.71
N ASN A 58 -1.33 -6.35 2.66
CA ASN A 58 -1.37 -7.31 3.76
C ASN A 58 -0.04 -8.06 3.91
N LEU A 59 0.59 -8.45 2.79
CA LEU A 59 1.88 -9.13 2.80
C LEU A 59 2.97 -8.23 3.40
N ALA A 60 3.08 -6.99 2.91
CA ALA A 60 4.05 -6.01 3.37
C ALA A 60 3.81 -5.62 4.84
N ALA A 61 2.55 -5.44 5.26
CA ALA A 61 2.21 -5.22 6.66
C ALA A 61 2.68 -6.38 7.54
N GLY A 62 2.50 -7.63 7.09
CA GLY A 62 3.01 -8.82 7.78
C GLY A 62 4.52 -8.80 7.97
N LEU A 63 5.29 -8.36 6.96
CA LEU A 63 6.75 -8.31 7.00
C LEU A 63 7.29 -7.30 8.03
N VAL A 64 6.57 -6.20 8.27
CA VAL A 64 7.03 -5.09 9.13
C VAL A 64 6.47 -5.11 10.56
N GLY A 65 5.76 -6.17 10.95
CA GLY A 65 5.24 -6.36 12.32
C GLY A 65 3.71 -6.42 12.44
N GLY A 66 3.01 -6.44 11.32
CA GLY A 66 1.57 -6.70 11.22
C GLY A 66 0.70 -5.46 11.05
N ALA A 67 -0.61 -5.71 10.99
CA ALA A 67 -1.63 -4.70 10.72
C ALA A 67 -1.64 -3.50 11.69
N GLY A 68 -1.19 -3.68 12.93
CA GLY A 68 -1.28 -2.69 13.99
C GLY A 68 -0.25 -1.55 13.91
N VAL A 69 0.71 -1.61 12.97
CA VAL A 69 1.81 -0.63 12.88
C VAL A 69 1.84 0.17 11.57
N VAL A 70 1.06 -0.23 10.56
CA VAL A 70 1.10 0.39 9.23
C VAL A 70 -0.03 1.42 9.07
N PRO A 71 0.26 2.73 8.85
CA PRO A 71 -0.75 3.72 8.52
C PRO A 71 -1.26 3.57 7.09
N GLY A 72 -2.44 4.10 6.82
CA GLY A 72 -3.09 4.07 5.51
C GLY A 72 -3.71 5.43 5.16
N GLU A 73 -3.68 5.74 3.87
CA GLU A 73 -4.11 7.03 3.35
C GLU A 73 -4.83 6.81 2.01
N SER A 74 -6.00 7.43 1.85
CA SER A 74 -6.78 7.38 0.62
C SER A 74 -7.01 8.80 0.13
N TYR A 75 -6.48 9.10 -1.06
CA TYR A 75 -6.54 10.42 -1.67
C TYR A 75 -7.49 10.43 -2.87
N SER A 76 -8.18 11.55 -3.02
CA SER A 76 -8.92 11.94 -4.22
C SER A 76 -8.59 13.40 -4.56
N ALA A 77 -9.15 13.93 -5.64
CA ALA A 77 -8.92 15.33 -6.03
C ALA A 77 -9.46 16.34 -5.00
N GLU A 78 -10.51 15.98 -4.25
CA GLU A 78 -11.23 16.90 -3.35
C GLU A 78 -11.06 16.55 -1.87
N TYR A 79 -10.83 15.26 -1.56
CA TYR A 79 -10.82 14.75 -0.20
C TYR A 79 -9.65 13.82 0.06
N ALA A 80 -9.22 13.77 1.32
CA ALA A 80 -8.26 12.82 1.85
C ALA A 80 -8.83 12.12 3.10
N VAL A 81 -8.66 10.80 3.18
CA VAL A 81 -9.09 9.96 4.31
C VAL A 81 -7.88 9.23 4.87
N PHE A 82 -7.71 9.29 6.19
CA PHE A 82 -6.59 8.68 6.91
C PHE A 82 -7.12 7.59 7.85
N GLU A 83 -6.61 6.37 7.70
CA GLU A 83 -7.10 5.18 8.41
C GLU A 83 -5.97 4.17 8.64
N MET A 84 -6.25 3.00 9.21
CA MET A 84 -5.23 1.95 9.36
C MET A 84 -4.99 1.25 8.01
N GLY A 85 -3.72 1.06 7.62
CA GLY A 85 -3.37 0.54 6.29
C GLY A 85 -3.96 -0.84 6.00
N ALA A 86 -3.90 -1.75 6.96
CA ALA A 86 -4.36 -3.12 6.76
C ALA A 86 -5.89 -3.33 7.00
N ARG A 87 -6.68 -2.26 7.24
CA ARG A 87 -8.16 -2.28 7.37
C ARG A 87 -8.77 -3.47 8.15
N HIS A 88 -8.13 -3.89 9.25
CA HIS A 88 -8.62 -4.98 10.11
C HIS A 88 -9.45 -4.42 11.29
N PRO A 89 -10.71 -4.84 11.47
CA PRO A 89 -11.57 -4.31 12.54
C PRO A 89 -11.21 -4.84 13.94
N PHE A 90 -10.55 -6.00 14.03
CA PHE A 90 -10.15 -6.68 15.27
C PHE A 90 -11.21 -6.67 16.40
N ALA A 91 -12.44 -7.08 16.07
CA ALA A 91 -13.61 -7.00 16.96
C ALA A 91 -13.41 -7.64 18.34
N GLN A 92 -12.55 -8.67 18.44
CA GLN A 92 -12.27 -9.38 19.69
C GLN A 92 -11.50 -8.54 20.73
N ALA A 93 -10.95 -7.38 20.36
CA ALA A 93 -10.23 -6.48 21.26
C ALA A 93 -11.10 -5.35 21.84
N VAL A 94 -12.34 -5.20 21.36
CA VAL A 94 -13.25 -4.15 21.82
C VAL A 94 -13.48 -4.28 23.33
N GLY A 95 -13.28 -3.18 24.06
CA GLY A 95 -13.44 -3.12 25.51
C GLY A 95 -12.35 -3.82 26.34
N ARG A 96 -11.30 -4.37 25.70
CA ARG A 96 -10.26 -5.14 26.41
C ARG A 96 -8.96 -4.38 26.62
N ASN A 97 -8.80 -3.20 26.03
CA ASN A 97 -7.58 -2.38 26.12
C ASN A 97 -6.29 -3.13 25.68
N ILE A 98 -6.39 -3.93 24.62
CA ILE A 98 -5.27 -4.72 24.07
C ILE A 98 -4.91 -4.35 22.62
N ALA A 99 -5.64 -3.43 22.00
CA ALA A 99 -5.39 -3.02 20.62
C ALA A 99 -4.10 -2.20 20.53
N ASN A 100 -3.26 -2.45 19.52
CA ASN A 100 -2.08 -1.63 19.26
C ASN A 100 -2.52 -0.31 18.58
N PRO A 101 -2.32 0.86 19.20
CA PRO A 101 -2.79 2.14 18.66
C PRO A 101 -1.84 2.74 17.61
N THR A 102 -0.67 2.13 17.35
CA THR A 102 0.41 2.72 16.57
C THR A 102 -0.02 3.13 15.16
N ALA A 103 -0.66 2.24 14.40
CA ALA A 103 -1.14 2.55 13.05
C ALA A 103 -2.05 3.77 13.03
N MET A 104 -3.01 3.85 13.96
CA MET A 104 -3.96 4.98 14.03
C MET A 104 -3.27 6.30 14.40
N LEU A 105 -2.30 6.26 15.33
CA LEU A 105 -1.52 7.45 15.70
C LEU A 105 -0.67 7.95 14.53
N LEU A 106 -0.07 7.05 13.76
CA LEU A 106 0.69 7.40 12.56
C LEU A 106 -0.22 7.98 11.47
N SER A 107 -1.40 7.41 11.24
CA SER A 107 -2.39 7.96 10.29
C SER A 107 -2.84 9.36 10.69
N ALA A 108 -3.09 9.60 11.99
CA ALA A 108 -3.41 10.94 12.49
C ALA A 108 -2.25 11.92 12.31
N SER A 109 -1.01 11.48 12.54
CA SER A 109 0.19 12.30 12.27
C SER A 109 0.29 12.69 10.80
N ASN A 110 0.00 11.76 9.88
CA ASN A 110 0.02 12.05 8.45
C ASN A 110 -1.12 12.97 8.02
N MET A 111 -2.32 12.82 8.60
CA MET A 111 -3.42 13.78 8.44
C MET A 111 -2.99 15.19 8.86
N LEU A 112 -2.34 15.34 10.02
CA LEU A 112 -1.87 16.64 10.49
C LEU A 112 -0.80 17.25 9.56
N LYS A 113 0.02 16.43 8.90
CA LYS A 113 0.95 16.92 7.87
C LYS A 113 0.22 17.38 6.61
N HIS A 114 -0.85 16.71 6.22
CA HIS A 114 -1.67 17.06 5.05
C HIS A 114 -2.46 18.36 5.24
N LEU A 115 -2.84 18.69 6.49
CA LEU A 115 -3.58 19.92 6.81
C LEU A 115 -2.71 21.21 6.83
N LYS A 116 -1.39 21.07 6.60
CA LYS A 116 -0.50 22.23 6.47
C LYS A 116 -0.62 22.86 5.09
#